data_AF-A0A0R2VN63-F1
#
_entry.id   AF-A0A0R2VN63-F1
#
_cell.length_a   1.000
_cell.length_b   1.000
_cell.length_c   1.000
_cell.angle_alpha   90.00
_cell.angle_beta   90.00
_cell.angle_gamma   90.00
#
_symmetry.space_group_name_H-M   'P 1'
#
loop_
_entity.id
_entity.type
_entity.pdbx_description
1 polymer ?
#
loop_
_entity_poly.entity_id
_entity_poly.type
_entity_poly.pdbx_seq_one_letter_code
_entity_poly.pdbx_strand_id
1 'polypeptide(L)'
;MVGVLFIFSGLIKANDPVGFAIKLEEYYEIFASGGGLLRIFEWHLLLESVVFQAALICVVEVALGVLLLLGMWKKTVTWLLLLMIVFFTILTGYAAVTGKVTDCGCFGDAIPLTPWQSFYKDIVLLVLILILFIYKKHIQRLLPAIPSFVLAFAGTAFTVWVANTAVKYDVFIDFRPYKPGNNISALMAIPEDADPPVVEMQYIYVNKNTQAEEVVKIRSNQNDFNKLVPYSDTLVWQFKERKDKLIDPGFVPKISDFAVIDEYDNDITEKILSYDDYMIMVVSPGLDKTHKPAWEAVNTLQRAAEEAGIFTFGFVASGRTEIDKFRHNHQTAFPFYQGDQKVCLAIARTNPAIVLMKQGTVIAKWPWREIPDFADVKAEHFPERANTSVLFNPPAEEGALFNLGEDALYRLTNSMEPYNEFFLMDDSGEDKASAFIGERDTVFLVIINKLSGLTNSEYTLMDPMLHALQSNGSHYAVISSSSSSVVAEMSSVTGLGFPHFESDGEVLEKIVSSNTGIVVLIGGRVAAKVEGADWSEIEALINPSSD
;
A
#
# COMPACT_ATOMS: atom_id res chain seq x y z
N MET A 1 -35.57 -24.61 -5.18
CA MET A 1 -34.66 -24.29 -4.07
C MET A 1 -33.19 -24.34 -4.50
N VAL A 2 -32.59 -25.52 -4.77
CA VAL A 2 -31.17 -25.62 -5.16
C VAL A 2 -30.77 -24.66 -6.29
N GLY A 3 -31.54 -24.62 -7.39
CA GLY A 3 -31.25 -23.72 -8.50
C GLY A 3 -31.29 -22.23 -8.13
N VAL A 4 -32.19 -21.83 -7.21
CA VAL A 4 -32.26 -20.45 -6.71
C VAL A 4 -31.03 -20.12 -5.86
N LEU A 5 -30.60 -21.04 -5.00
CA LEU A 5 -29.41 -20.85 -4.16
C LEU A 5 -28.13 -20.71 -5.00
N PHE A 6 -27.98 -21.50 -6.06
CA PHE A 6 -26.85 -21.39 -6.99
C PHE A 6 -26.88 -20.08 -7.77
N ILE A 7 -28.05 -19.63 -8.25
CA ILE A 7 -28.17 -18.33 -8.90
C ILE A 7 -27.79 -17.20 -7.94
N PHE A 8 -28.32 -17.20 -6.72
CA PHE A 8 -28.04 -16.17 -5.72
C PHE A 8 -26.56 -16.14 -5.32
N SER A 9 -26.00 -17.31 -4.99
CA SER A 9 -24.58 -17.48 -4.65
C SER A 9 -23.67 -17.05 -5.80
N GLY A 10 -23.95 -17.50 -7.02
CA GLY A 10 -23.17 -17.15 -8.21
C GLY A 10 -23.26 -15.66 -8.58
N LEU A 11 -24.41 -15.01 -8.39
CA LEU A 11 -24.55 -13.56 -8.63
C LEU A 11 -23.81 -12.73 -7.60
N ILE A 12 -23.80 -13.13 -6.31
CA ILE A 12 -23.01 -12.44 -5.30
C ILE A 12 -21.52 -12.53 -5.62
N LYS A 13 -21.02 -13.71 -6.00
CA LYS A 13 -19.63 -13.84 -6.43
C LYS A 13 -19.35 -13.07 -7.73
N ALA A 14 -20.29 -13.02 -8.66
CA ALA A 14 -20.16 -12.23 -9.89
C ALA A 14 -20.13 -10.70 -9.63
N ASN A 15 -20.70 -10.23 -8.51
CA ASN A 15 -20.58 -8.85 -8.07
C ASN A 15 -19.16 -8.50 -7.59
N ASP A 16 -18.41 -9.47 -7.05
CA ASP A 16 -17.01 -9.31 -6.66
C ASP A 16 -16.13 -10.52 -7.06
N PRO A 17 -15.85 -10.69 -8.37
CA PRO A 17 -15.08 -11.83 -8.86
C PRO A 17 -13.60 -11.76 -8.44
N VAL A 18 -13.07 -10.56 -8.18
CA VAL A 18 -11.70 -10.37 -7.68
C VAL A 18 -11.61 -10.81 -6.22
N GLY A 19 -12.59 -10.48 -5.38
CA GLY A 19 -12.69 -10.99 -4.02
C GLY A 19 -12.75 -12.52 -3.97
N PHE A 20 -13.56 -13.13 -4.84
CA PHE A 20 -13.59 -14.59 -4.96
C PHE A 20 -12.27 -15.18 -5.47
N ALA A 21 -11.58 -14.48 -6.38
CA ALA A 21 -10.27 -14.88 -6.87
C ALA A 21 -9.21 -14.92 -5.77
N ILE A 22 -9.16 -13.92 -4.89
CA ILE A 22 -8.23 -13.88 -3.75
C ILE A 22 -8.41 -15.12 -2.86
N LYS A 23 -9.67 -15.53 -2.61
CA LYS A 23 -9.94 -16.76 -1.84
C LYS A 23 -9.50 -18.02 -2.59
N LEU A 24 -9.72 -18.06 -3.90
CA LEU A 24 -9.28 -19.17 -4.74
C LEU A 24 -7.74 -19.29 -4.74
N GLU A 25 -7.03 -18.17 -4.78
CA GLU A 25 -5.58 -18.09 -4.69
C GLU A 25 -5.06 -18.58 -3.33
N GLU A 26 -5.68 -18.18 -2.22
CA GLU A 26 -5.36 -18.69 -0.88
C GLU A 26 -5.48 -20.24 -0.82
N TYR A 27 -6.50 -20.83 -1.47
CA TYR A 27 -6.62 -22.29 -1.58
C TYR A 27 -5.51 -22.90 -2.45
N TYR A 28 -5.13 -22.26 -3.54
CA TYR A 28 -4.08 -22.75 -4.45
C TYR A 28 -2.72 -22.79 -3.78
N GLU A 29 -2.35 -21.74 -3.04
CA GLU A 29 -1.13 -21.71 -2.23
C GLU A 29 -1.10 -22.85 -1.21
N ILE A 30 -2.22 -23.08 -0.51
CA ILE A 30 -2.31 -24.15 0.47
C ILE A 30 -2.17 -25.53 -0.19
N PHE A 31 -2.84 -25.77 -1.32
CA PHE A 31 -2.69 -27.04 -2.03
C PHE A 31 -1.29 -27.27 -2.55
N ALA A 32 -0.65 -26.23 -3.10
CA ALA A 32 0.73 -26.31 -3.55
C ALA A 32 1.69 -26.68 -2.41
N SER A 33 1.47 -26.12 -1.22
CA SER A 33 2.24 -26.46 0.00
C SER A 33 2.10 -27.92 0.45
N GLY A 34 1.03 -28.61 0.02
CA GLY A 34 0.78 -30.03 0.30
C GLY A 34 1.69 -31.01 -0.45
N GLY A 35 2.46 -30.52 -1.44
CA GLY A 35 3.44 -31.31 -2.19
C GLY A 35 2.83 -32.29 -3.22
N GLY A 36 3.71 -33.01 -3.93
CA GLY A 36 3.31 -33.99 -4.95
C GLY A 36 2.64 -33.37 -6.19
N LEU A 37 1.55 -33.99 -6.67
CA LEU A 37 0.78 -33.50 -7.82
C LEU A 37 0.09 -32.16 -7.57
N LEU A 38 -0.08 -31.72 -6.32
CA LEU A 38 -0.73 -30.46 -5.99
C LEU A 38 0.16 -29.24 -6.23
N ARG A 39 1.46 -29.42 -6.50
CA ARG A 39 2.34 -28.32 -6.93
C ARG A 39 1.96 -27.69 -8.26
N ILE A 40 1.05 -28.31 -9.02
CA ILE A 40 0.46 -27.70 -10.23
C ILE A 40 -0.26 -26.38 -9.92
N PHE A 41 -0.73 -26.18 -8.69
CA PHE A 41 -1.39 -24.94 -8.26
C PHE A 41 -0.42 -23.76 -8.09
N GLU A 42 0.88 -24.01 -7.98
CA GLU A 42 1.97 -23.00 -7.99
C GLU A 42 2.32 -22.54 -9.42
N TRP A 43 1.68 -23.09 -10.45
CA TRP A 43 2.03 -22.76 -11.82
C TRP A 43 1.64 -21.33 -12.16
N HIS A 44 2.61 -20.52 -12.58
CA HIS A 44 2.47 -19.09 -12.87
C HIS A 44 1.26 -18.75 -13.76
N LEU A 45 1.01 -19.51 -14.85
CA LEU A 45 -0.15 -19.29 -15.72
C LEU A 45 -1.50 -19.46 -15.02
N LEU A 46 -1.54 -20.35 -14.02
CA LEU A 46 -2.73 -20.63 -13.24
C LEU A 46 -3.02 -19.46 -12.29
N LEU A 47 -1.98 -18.91 -11.65
CA LEU A 47 -2.06 -17.75 -10.75
C LEU A 47 -2.43 -16.45 -11.48
N GLU A 48 -1.86 -16.20 -12.67
CA GLU A 48 -2.21 -15.00 -13.46
C GLU A 48 -3.66 -15.00 -13.96
N SER A 49 -4.25 -16.18 -14.12
CA SER A 49 -5.61 -16.34 -14.65
C SER A 49 -6.68 -16.56 -13.57
N VAL A 50 -6.35 -16.46 -12.27
CA VAL A 50 -7.28 -16.76 -11.16
C VAL A 50 -8.54 -15.90 -11.23
N VAL A 51 -8.43 -14.61 -11.56
CA VAL A 51 -9.61 -13.72 -11.70
C VAL A 51 -10.54 -14.20 -12.81
N PHE A 52 -9.97 -14.64 -13.94
CA PHE A 52 -10.76 -15.21 -15.03
C PHE A 52 -11.42 -16.53 -14.62
N GLN A 53 -10.69 -17.40 -13.91
CA GLN A 53 -11.22 -18.66 -13.40
C GLN A 53 -12.36 -18.42 -12.41
N ALA A 54 -12.19 -17.48 -11.47
CA ALA A 54 -13.20 -17.06 -10.51
C ALA A 54 -14.46 -16.57 -11.23
N ALA A 55 -14.33 -15.64 -12.19
CA ALA A 55 -15.45 -15.15 -13.00
C ALA A 55 -16.14 -16.28 -13.78
N LEU A 56 -15.38 -17.21 -14.37
CA LEU A 56 -15.92 -18.36 -15.10
C LEU A 56 -16.73 -19.28 -14.19
N ILE A 57 -16.22 -19.59 -12.99
CA ILE A 57 -16.93 -20.40 -12.00
C ILE A 57 -18.26 -19.74 -11.61
N CYS A 58 -18.29 -18.42 -11.40
CA CYS A 58 -19.52 -17.69 -11.09
C CYS A 58 -20.56 -17.81 -12.22
N VAL A 59 -20.11 -17.61 -13.47
CA VAL A 59 -20.96 -17.73 -14.66
C VAL A 59 -21.52 -19.14 -14.80
N VAL A 60 -20.68 -20.17 -14.60
CA VAL A 60 -21.10 -21.57 -14.63
C VAL A 60 -22.09 -21.87 -13.50
N GLU A 61 -21.86 -21.37 -12.29
CA GLU A 61 -22.74 -21.55 -11.13
C GLU A 61 -24.16 -21.00 -11.41
N VAL A 62 -24.26 -19.76 -11.90
CA VAL A 62 -25.55 -19.15 -12.27
C VAL A 62 -26.19 -19.88 -13.45
N ALA A 63 -25.42 -20.21 -14.49
CA ALA A 63 -25.93 -20.93 -15.67
C ALA A 63 -26.50 -22.30 -15.29
N LEU A 64 -25.80 -23.08 -14.45
CA LEU A 64 -26.29 -24.36 -13.95
C LEU A 64 -27.53 -24.19 -13.07
N GLY A 65 -27.59 -23.14 -12.25
CA GLY A 65 -28.77 -22.80 -11.45
C GLY A 65 -30.00 -22.51 -12.32
N VAL A 66 -29.85 -21.69 -13.35
CA VAL A 66 -30.93 -21.37 -14.32
C VAL A 66 -31.35 -22.61 -15.11
N LEU A 67 -30.40 -23.38 -15.63
CA LEU A 67 -30.69 -24.61 -16.38
C LEU A 67 -31.43 -25.64 -15.52
N LEU A 68 -31.10 -25.73 -14.22
CA LEU A 68 -31.78 -26.61 -13.27
C LEU A 68 -33.23 -26.15 -13.05
N LEU A 69 -33.48 -24.85 -12.86
CA LEU A 69 -34.84 -24.31 -12.69
C LEU A 69 -35.72 -24.52 -13.93
N LEU A 70 -35.13 -24.41 -15.11
CA LEU A 70 -35.83 -24.63 -16.38
C LEU A 70 -36.02 -26.13 -16.70
N GLY A 71 -35.35 -27.03 -15.97
CA GLY A 71 -35.38 -28.47 -16.22
C GLY A 71 -34.68 -28.91 -17.50
N MET A 72 -33.71 -28.13 -17.98
CA MET A 72 -32.93 -28.41 -19.19
C MET A 72 -31.72 -29.31 -18.87
N TRP A 73 -31.32 -30.13 -19.85
CA TRP A 73 -30.10 -30.96 -19.79
C TRP A 73 -29.86 -31.68 -18.46
N LYS A 74 -30.93 -32.16 -17.83
CA LYS A 74 -30.94 -32.68 -16.45
C LYS A 74 -29.82 -33.64 -16.09
N LYS A 75 -29.40 -34.52 -17.01
CA LYS A 75 -28.26 -35.44 -16.79
C LYS A 75 -26.95 -34.67 -16.61
N THR A 76 -26.62 -33.77 -17.54
CA THR A 76 -25.41 -32.95 -17.52
C THR A 76 -25.43 -31.98 -16.34
N VAL A 77 -26.54 -31.26 -16.14
CA VAL A 77 -26.67 -30.26 -15.07
C VAL A 77 -26.50 -30.90 -13.69
N THR A 78 -27.21 -32.00 -13.40
CA THR A 78 -27.07 -32.68 -12.10
C THR A 78 -25.67 -33.26 -11.87
N TRP A 79 -24.97 -33.70 -12.93
CA TRP A 79 -23.59 -34.17 -12.83
C TRP A 79 -22.61 -33.03 -12.53
N LEU A 80 -22.73 -31.91 -13.25
CA LEU A 80 -21.87 -30.73 -13.05
C LEU A 80 -22.11 -30.08 -11.67
N LEU A 81 -23.37 -29.97 -11.24
CA LEU A 81 -23.71 -29.51 -9.90
C LEU A 81 -23.12 -30.42 -8.82
N LEU A 82 -23.18 -31.74 -9.01
CA LEU A 82 -22.59 -32.70 -8.07
C LEU A 82 -21.06 -32.56 -8.02
N LEU A 83 -20.40 -32.47 -9.17
CA LEU A 83 -18.95 -32.27 -9.25
C LEU A 83 -18.54 -30.98 -8.52
N MET A 84 -19.25 -29.88 -8.79
CA MET A 84 -18.94 -28.57 -8.24
C MET A 84 -19.16 -28.53 -6.72
N ILE A 85 -20.28 -29.06 -6.22
CA ILE A 85 -20.53 -29.07 -4.77
C ILE A 85 -19.58 -30.01 -4.03
N VAL A 86 -19.21 -31.16 -4.61
CA VAL A 86 -18.21 -32.05 -4.02
C VAL A 86 -16.86 -31.36 -3.94
N PHE A 87 -16.45 -30.67 -5.01
CA PHE A 87 -15.23 -29.86 -5.01
C PHE A 87 -15.25 -28.81 -3.90
N PHE A 88 -16.29 -27.97 -3.82
CA PHE A 88 -16.40 -26.96 -2.77
C PHE A 88 -16.50 -27.57 -1.36
N THR A 89 -17.21 -28.67 -1.18
CA THR A 89 -17.30 -29.36 0.13
C THR A 89 -15.92 -29.83 0.62
N ILE A 90 -15.04 -30.27 -0.29
CA ILE A 90 -13.65 -30.61 0.05
C ILE A 90 -12.88 -29.35 0.46
N LEU A 91 -13.00 -28.25 -0.30
CA LEU A 91 -12.34 -26.97 0.03
C LEU A 91 -12.80 -26.44 1.39
N THR A 92 -14.10 -26.39 1.63
CA THR A 92 -14.69 -25.85 2.86
C THR A 92 -14.44 -26.78 4.05
N GLY A 93 -14.45 -28.09 3.85
CA GLY A 93 -14.05 -29.06 4.87
C GLY A 93 -12.57 -28.92 5.26
N TYR A 94 -11.69 -28.69 4.29
CA TYR A 94 -10.28 -28.41 4.57
C TYR A 94 -10.10 -27.12 5.38
N ALA A 95 -10.77 -26.04 4.98
CA ALA A 95 -10.74 -24.77 5.72
C ALA A 95 -11.27 -24.92 7.15
N ALA A 96 -12.37 -25.67 7.34
CA ALA A 96 -12.98 -25.91 8.64
C ALA A 96 -12.06 -26.69 9.61
N VAL A 97 -11.29 -27.66 9.10
CA VAL A 97 -10.38 -28.48 9.92
C VAL A 97 -9.08 -27.75 10.22
N THR A 98 -8.52 -27.01 9.25
CA THR A 98 -7.20 -26.39 9.38
C THR A 98 -7.23 -25.00 10.00
N GLY A 99 -8.35 -24.28 9.89
CA GLY A 99 -8.48 -22.89 10.35
C GLY A 99 -7.56 -21.90 9.62
N LYS A 100 -6.91 -22.32 8.52
CA LYS A 100 -5.96 -21.50 7.76
C LYS A 100 -6.62 -20.47 6.86
N VAL A 101 -7.90 -20.67 6.52
CA VAL A 101 -8.71 -19.75 5.71
C VAL A 101 -9.91 -19.32 6.55
N THR A 102 -10.02 -18.03 6.81
CA THR A 102 -11.02 -17.45 7.73
C THR A 102 -12.42 -17.32 7.13
N ASP A 103 -12.53 -17.26 5.79
CA ASP A 103 -13.80 -17.21 5.06
C ASP A 103 -13.74 -18.07 3.79
N CYS A 104 -14.76 -18.90 3.57
CA CYS A 104 -14.87 -19.80 2.41
C CYS A 104 -15.29 -19.11 1.10
N GLY A 105 -15.61 -17.81 1.13
CA GLY A 105 -15.85 -17.00 -0.08
C GLY A 105 -17.10 -17.37 -0.89
N CYS A 106 -17.94 -18.27 -0.37
CA CYS A 106 -19.12 -18.76 -1.09
C CYS A 106 -20.19 -17.68 -1.33
N PHE A 107 -20.31 -16.71 -0.43
CA PHE A 107 -21.19 -15.55 -0.56
C PHE A 107 -20.40 -14.23 -0.56
N GLY A 108 -19.09 -14.29 -0.81
CA GLY A 108 -18.20 -13.14 -0.69
C GLY A 108 -18.41 -12.37 0.63
N ASP A 109 -18.18 -11.06 0.57
CA ASP A 109 -18.33 -10.17 1.72
C ASP A 109 -19.81 -9.87 2.10
N ALA A 110 -20.78 -10.33 1.30
CA ALA A 110 -22.20 -10.04 1.54
C ALA A 110 -22.76 -10.78 2.76
N ILE A 111 -22.31 -12.04 2.97
CA ILE A 111 -22.69 -12.88 4.10
C ILE A 111 -21.44 -13.66 4.53
N PRO A 112 -20.55 -13.08 5.35
CA PRO A 112 -19.38 -13.78 5.84
C PRO A 112 -19.84 -14.95 6.71
N LEU A 113 -19.45 -16.16 6.31
CA LEU A 113 -19.79 -17.40 7.01
C LEU A 113 -18.52 -18.00 7.61
N THR A 114 -18.60 -18.45 8.85
CA THR A 114 -17.47 -19.16 9.45
C THR A 114 -17.16 -20.43 8.65
N PRO A 115 -15.91 -20.94 8.69
CA PRO A 115 -15.54 -22.13 7.92
C PRO A 115 -16.46 -23.34 8.17
N TRP A 116 -16.86 -23.55 9.43
CA TRP A 116 -17.80 -24.61 9.81
C TRP A 116 -19.22 -24.37 9.28
N GLN A 117 -19.73 -23.14 9.34
CA GLN A 117 -21.05 -22.82 8.76
C GLN A 117 -21.08 -23.05 7.25
N SER A 118 -20.02 -22.64 6.54
CA SER A 118 -19.86 -22.87 5.11
C SER A 118 -19.82 -24.37 4.77
N PHE A 119 -19.07 -25.16 5.54
CA PHE A 119 -19.01 -26.61 5.36
C PHE A 119 -20.36 -27.30 5.59
N TYR A 120 -21.10 -26.95 6.65
CA TYR A 120 -22.43 -27.52 6.89
C TYR A 120 -23.42 -27.17 5.78
N LYS A 121 -23.39 -25.92 5.30
CA LYS A 121 -24.20 -25.49 4.15
C LYS A 121 -23.90 -26.32 2.91
N ASP A 122 -22.62 -26.57 2.62
CA ASP A 122 -22.22 -27.38 1.46
C ASP A 122 -22.65 -28.84 1.61
N ILE A 123 -22.58 -29.42 2.81
CA ILE A 123 -23.12 -30.77 3.10
C ILE A 123 -24.63 -30.83 2.85
N VAL A 124 -25.40 -29.85 3.33
CA VAL A 124 -26.85 -29.80 3.11
C VAL A 124 -27.15 -29.70 1.61
N LEU A 125 -26.44 -28.82 0.89
CA LEU A 125 -26.55 -28.70 -0.56
C LEU A 125 -26.17 -30.00 -1.28
N LEU A 126 -25.11 -30.69 -0.84
CA LEU A 126 -24.67 -31.96 -1.37
C LEU A 126 -25.77 -33.03 -1.23
N VAL A 127 -26.40 -33.14 -0.06
CA VAL A 127 -27.53 -34.08 0.16
C VAL A 127 -28.69 -33.75 -0.77
N LEU A 128 -29.06 -32.48 -0.91
CA LEU A 128 -30.13 -32.06 -1.81
C LEU A 128 -29.79 -32.35 -3.29
N ILE A 129 -28.54 -32.15 -3.69
CA ILE A 129 -28.07 -32.45 -5.05
C ILE A 129 -28.03 -33.96 -5.29
N LEU A 130 -27.67 -34.79 -4.31
CA LEU A 130 -27.74 -36.25 -4.42
C LEU A 130 -29.18 -36.73 -4.65
N ILE A 131 -30.15 -36.16 -3.94
CA ILE A 131 -31.58 -36.42 -4.19
C ILE A 131 -31.93 -36.05 -5.64
N LEU A 132 -31.55 -34.85 -6.10
CA LEU A 132 -31.78 -34.44 -7.48
C LEU A 132 -31.09 -35.36 -8.50
N PHE A 133 -29.90 -35.86 -8.19
CA PHE A 133 -29.11 -36.73 -9.05
C PHE A 133 -29.73 -38.12 -9.21
N ILE A 134 -30.29 -38.68 -8.14
CA ILE A 134 -31.02 -39.96 -8.12
C ILE A 134 -32.37 -39.79 -8.84
N TYR A 135 -33.14 -38.77 -8.44
CA TYR A 135 -34.48 -38.52 -8.96
C TYR A 135 -34.50 -37.66 -10.24
N LYS A 136 -33.36 -37.49 -10.93
CA LYS A 136 -33.23 -36.67 -12.15
C LYS A 136 -34.24 -36.99 -13.24
N LYS A 137 -34.81 -38.21 -13.27
CA LYS A 137 -35.88 -38.58 -14.21
C LYS A 137 -37.14 -37.73 -14.02
N HIS A 138 -37.46 -37.33 -12.79
CA HIS A 138 -38.65 -36.55 -12.41
C HIS A 138 -38.51 -35.05 -12.66
N ILE A 139 -37.32 -34.56 -13.01
CA ILE A 139 -37.13 -33.15 -13.41
C ILE A 139 -37.83 -32.94 -14.76
N GLN A 140 -38.92 -32.18 -14.72
CA GLN A 140 -39.73 -31.78 -15.87
C GLN A 140 -39.29 -30.40 -16.37
N ARG A 141 -39.52 -30.13 -17.66
CA ARG A 141 -39.26 -28.80 -18.22
C ARG A 141 -40.36 -27.85 -17.76
N LEU A 142 -39.96 -26.69 -17.25
CA LEU A 142 -40.91 -25.65 -16.84
C LEU A 142 -41.52 -24.92 -18.04
N LEU A 143 -40.72 -24.75 -19.11
CA LEU A 143 -41.09 -24.04 -20.32
C LEU A 143 -40.74 -24.86 -21.58
N PRO A 144 -41.33 -24.54 -22.75
CA PRO A 144 -40.92 -25.11 -24.04
C PRO A 144 -39.43 -24.86 -24.35
N ALA A 145 -38.88 -25.62 -25.31
CA ALA A 145 -37.43 -25.63 -25.56
C ALA A 145 -36.85 -24.26 -25.95
N ILE A 146 -37.52 -23.52 -26.85
CA ILE A 146 -37.08 -22.21 -27.33
C ILE A 146 -37.03 -21.17 -26.20
N PRO A 147 -38.13 -20.88 -25.47
CA PRO A 147 -38.09 -19.88 -24.39
C PRO A 147 -37.14 -20.29 -23.26
N SER A 148 -37.01 -21.59 -22.95
CA SER A 148 -36.03 -22.05 -21.97
C SER A 148 -34.59 -21.76 -22.42
N PHE A 149 -34.27 -22.00 -23.69
CA PHE A 149 -32.94 -21.71 -24.23
C PHE A 149 -32.65 -20.21 -24.23
N VAL A 150 -33.63 -19.38 -24.61
CA VAL A 150 -33.51 -17.91 -24.56
C VAL A 150 -33.25 -17.43 -23.15
N LEU A 151 -34.00 -17.91 -22.14
CA LEU A 151 -33.81 -17.54 -20.74
C LEU A 151 -32.46 -18.01 -20.18
N ALA A 152 -32.03 -19.23 -20.51
CA ALA A 152 -30.73 -19.74 -20.09
C ALA A 152 -29.58 -18.92 -20.69
N PHE A 153 -29.68 -18.59 -21.99
CA PHE A 153 -28.71 -17.74 -22.66
C PHE A 153 -28.71 -16.32 -22.07
N ALA A 154 -29.88 -15.71 -21.89
CA ALA A 154 -30.01 -14.38 -21.30
C ALA A 154 -29.44 -14.32 -19.87
N GLY A 155 -29.74 -15.31 -19.01
CA GLY A 155 -29.21 -15.37 -17.65
C GLY A 155 -27.69 -15.55 -17.63
N THR A 156 -27.15 -16.38 -18.52
CA THR A 156 -25.70 -16.57 -18.65
C THR A 156 -25.02 -15.31 -19.16
N ALA A 157 -25.54 -14.70 -20.24
CA ALA A 157 -25.03 -13.46 -20.82
C ALA A 157 -25.09 -12.30 -19.82
N PHE A 158 -26.18 -12.19 -19.05
CA PHE A 158 -26.31 -11.24 -17.96
C PHE A 158 -25.22 -11.44 -16.90
N THR A 159 -24.97 -12.68 -16.48
CA THR A 159 -23.93 -12.96 -15.48
C THR A 159 -22.53 -12.65 -16.00
N VAL A 160 -22.25 -12.94 -17.27
CA VAL A 160 -20.99 -12.55 -17.94
C VAL A 160 -20.85 -11.02 -17.96
N TRP A 161 -21.93 -10.31 -18.28
CA TRP A 161 -21.95 -8.85 -18.27
C TRP A 161 -21.70 -8.30 -16.86
N VAL A 162 -22.34 -8.85 -15.82
CA VAL A 162 -22.12 -8.47 -14.42
C VAL A 162 -20.65 -8.68 -14.04
N ALA A 163 -20.12 -9.89 -14.20
CA ALA A 163 -18.74 -10.20 -13.80
C ALA A 163 -17.70 -9.34 -14.55
N ASN A 164 -17.88 -9.15 -15.85
CA ASN A 164 -16.98 -8.33 -16.66
C ASN A 164 -17.05 -6.84 -16.30
N THR A 165 -18.24 -6.34 -15.94
CA THR A 165 -18.42 -4.96 -15.48
C THR A 165 -17.77 -4.78 -14.12
N ALA A 166 -17.99 -5.71 -13.18
CA ALA A 166 -17.43 -5.67 -11.85
C ALA A 166 -15.88 -5.64 -11.85
N VAL A 167 -15.24 -6.41 -12.74
CA VAL A 167 -13.77 -6.37 -12.91
C VAL A 167 -13.29 -5.01 -13.45
N LYS A 168 -14.11 -4.32 -14.26
CA LYS A 168 -13.72 -3.08 -14.93
C LYS A 168 -13.99 -1.81 -14.11
N TYR A 169 -15.08 -1.80 -13.36
CA TYR A 169 -15.64 -0.61 -12.71
C TYR A 169 -15.79 -0.75 -11.19
N ASP A 170 -15.18 -1.77 -10.57
CA ASP A 170 -15.41 -2.18 -9.19
C ASP A 170 -16.83 -2.77 -8.99
N VAL A 171 -17.14 -3.16 -7.75
CA VAL A 171 -18.38 -3.86 -7.38
C VAL A 171 -19.64 -2.98 -7.57
N PHE A 172 -20.78 -3.59 -7.95
CA PHE A 172 -22.05 -2.84 -8.04
C PHE A 172 -22.63 -2.52 -6.66
N ILE A 173 -22.52 -3.47 -5.74
CA ILE A 173 -22.92 -3.30 -4.35
C ILE A 173 -21.69 -3.55 -3.49
N ASP A 174 -21.26 -2.50 -2.78
CA ASP A 174 -20.09 -2.57 -1.90
C ASP A 174 -20.48 -3.08 -0.52
N PHE A 175 -20.10 -4.33 -0.23
CA PHE A 175 -20.27 -4.97 1.07
C PHE A 175 -19.03 -4.83 1.96
N ARG A 176 -17.93 -4.24 1.45
CA ARG A 176 -16.65 -4.17 2.14
C ARG A 176 -16.69 -3.12 3.26
N PRO A 177 -15.78 -3.20 4.25
CA PRO A 177 -15.68 -2.23 5.33
C PRO A 177 -15.37 -0.80 4.86
N TYR A 178 -14.78 -0.64 3.67
CA TYR A 178 -14.35 0.65 3.10
C TYR A 178 -15.35 1.28 2.12
N LYS A 179 -16.62 0.86 2.14
CA LYS A 179 -17.65 1.46 1.28
C LYS A 179 -17.92 2.93 1.62
N PRO A 180 -18.40 3.75 0.68
CA PRO A 180 -18.84 5.11 0.95
C PRO A 180 -19.82 5.19 2.13
N GLY A 181 -19.60 6.17 3.02
CA GLY A 181 -20.35 6.40 4.25
C GLY A 181 -19.75 5.73 5.50
N ASN A 182 -18.82 4.78 5.37
CA ASN A 182 -18.16 4.17 6.52
C ASN A 182 -16.97 5.02 7.01
N ASN A 183 -16.75 5.01 8.33
CA ASN A 183 -15.58 5.62 8.97
C ASN A 183 -14.57 4.54 9.37
N ILE A 184 -13.33 4.67 8.88
CA ILE A 184 -12.26 3.69 9.07
C ILE A 184 -11.89 3.59 10.55
N SER A 185 -11.62 4.72 11.22
CA SER A 185 -11.27 4.74 12.65
C SER A 185 -12.35 4.10 13.53
N ALA A 186 -13.62 4.43 13.27
CA ALA A 186 -14.74 3.88 14.03
C ALA A 186 -14.90 2.37 13.82
N LEU A 187 -14.52 1.86 12.65
CA LEU A 187 -14.55 0.43 12.34
C LEU A 187 -13.31 -0.34 12.81
N MET A 188 -12.23 0.38 13.17
CA MET A 188 -11.04 -0.14 13.86
C MET A 188 -11.21 -0.18 15.38
N ALA A 189 -12.06 0.68 15.93
CA ALA A 189 -12.26 0.78 17.36
C ALA A 189 -12.83 -0.53 17.95
N ILE A 190 -12.20 -0.98 19.04
CA ILE A 190 -12.70 -2.07 19.87
C ILE A 190 -13.47 -1.43 21.04
N PRO A 191 -14.79 -1.70 21.19
CA PRO A 191 -15.54 -1.20 22.33
C PRO A 191 -14.96 -1.69 23.66
N GLU A 192 -15.03 -0.87 24.71
CA GLU A 192 -14.50 -1.24 26.04
C GLU A 192 -15.20 -2.49 26.63
N ASP A 193 -16.48 -2.69 26.29
CA ASP A 193 -17.30 -3.84 26.72
C ASP A 193 -17.17 -5.06 25.79
N ALA A 194 -16.23 -5.04 24.85
CA ALA A 194 -16.10 -6.09 23.84
C ALA A 194 -15.48 -7.37 24.43
N ASP A 195 -16.04 -8.53 24.06
CA ASP A 195 -15.56 -9.82 24.55
C ASP A 195 -14.09 -10.06 24.12
N PRO A 196 -13.15 -10.29 25.07
CA PRO A 196 -11.76 -10.56 24.73
C PRO A 196 -11.61 -11.95 24.11
N PRO A 197 -10.56 -12.18 23.30
CA PRO A 197 -10.30 -13.49 22.71
C PRO A 197 -10.10 -14.56 23.80
N VAL A 198 -10.78 -15.70 23.63
CA VAL A 198 -10.60 -16.88 24.47
C VAL A 198 -9.52 -17.77 23.86
N VAL A 199 -8.39 -17.84 24.54
CA VAL A 199 -7.25 -18.68 24.13
C VAL A 199 -7.12 -19.86 25.08
N GLU A 200 -6.97 -21.06 24.53
CA GLU A 200 -6.58 -22.26 25.26
C GLU A 200 -5.06 -22.41 25.20
N MET A 201 -4.41 -22.10 26.33
CA MET A 201 -2.98 -22.27 26.54
C MET A 201 -2.71 -23.73 26.91
N GLN A 202 -1.94 -24.43 26.07
CA GLN A 202 -1.54 -25.82 26.28
C GLN A 202 -0.08 -25.85 26.74
N TYR A 203 0.14 -26.11 28.02
CA TYR A 203 1.47 -26.24 28.62
C TYR A 203 1.92 -27.69 28.55
N ILE A 204 3.05 -27.95 27.90
CA ILE A 204 3.58 -29.31 27.73
C ILE A 204 4.74 -29.49 28.71
N TYR A 205 4.60 -30.47 29.60
CA TYR A 205 5.60 -30.86 30.59
C TYR A 205 6.11 -32.27 30.32
N VAL A 206 7.40 -32.48 30.48
CA VAL A 206 8.04 -33.80 30.39
C VAL A 206 8.44 -34.24 31.78
N ASN A 207 8.04 -35.45 32.17
CA ASN A 207 8.51 -36.05 33.40
C ASN A 207 9.96 -36.52 33.24
N LYS A 208 10.88 -36.05 34.09
CA LYS A 208 12.31 -36.39 33.99
C LYS A 208 12.60 -37.87 34.23
N ASN A 209 11.77 -38.54 35.03
CA ASN A 209 11.97 -39.93 35.44
C ASN A 209 11.38 -40.92 34.43
N THR A 210 10.20 -40.62 33.87
CA THR A 210 9.48 -41.53 32.96
C THR A 210 9.56 -41.12 31.49
N GLN A 211 10.09 -39.92 31.20
CA GLN A 211 10.09 -39.30 29.87
C GLN A 211 8.68 -39.13 29.26
N ALA A 212 7.62 -39.24 30.06
CA ALA A 212 6.25 -39.07 29.60
C ALA A 212 5.90 -37.58 29.45
N GLU A 213 5.18 -37.24 28.38
CA GLU A 213 4.68 -35.88 28.13
C GLU A 213 3.26 -35.73 28.66
N GLU A 214 3.03 -34.68 29.43
CA GLU A 214 1.71 -34.28 29.94
C GLU A 214 1.35 -32.90 29.39
N VAL A 215 0.09 -32.74 28.98
CA VAL A 215 -0.41 -31.49 28.39
C VAL A 215 -1.50 -30.89 29.27
N VAL A 216 -1.20 -29.76 29.89
CA VAL A 216 -2.13 -29.02 30.75
C VAL A 216 -2.80 -27.92 29.93
N LYS A 217 -4.13 -27.94 29.85
CA LYS A 217 -4.93 -26.97 29.08
C LYS A 217 -5.60 -25.95 30.01
N ILE A 218 -5.33 -24.67 29.79
CA ILE A 218 -5.92 -23.55 30.55
C ILE A 218 -6.57 -22.58 29.57
N ARG A 219 -7.82 -22.20 29.83
CA ARG A 219 -8.50 -21.17 29.05
C ARG A 219 -8.37 -19.81 29.70
N SER A 220 -8.11 -18.77 28.91
CA SER A 220 -7.94 -17.39 29.41
C SER A 220 -9.14 -16.87 30.21
N ASN A 221 -10.36 -17.32 29.90
CA ASN A 221 -11.59 -16.90 30.57
C ASN A 221 -11.95 -17.71 31.84
N GLN A 222 -11.19 -18.75 32.19
CA GLN A 222 -11.53 -19.66 33.31
C GLN A 222 -10.61 -19.49 34.54
N ASN A 223 -9.57 -18.65 34.49
CA ASN A 223 -8.61 -18.46 35.60
C ASN A 223 -8.11 -19.77 36.23
N ASP A 224 -7.88 -20.78 35.39
CA ASP A 224 -7.61 -22.17 35.79
C ASP A 224 -6.12 -22.47 36.04
N PHE A 225 -5.31 -21.46 36.36
CA PHE A 225 -3.86 -21.60 36.55
C PHE A 225 -3.47 -22.58 37.67
N ASN A 226 -4.39 -22.87 38.59
CA ASN A 226 -4.20 -23.90 39.62
C ASN A 226 -3.90 -25.30 39.04
N LYS A 227 -4.28 -25.56 37.78
CA LYS A 227 -3.93 -26.81 37.08
C LYS A 227 -2.43 -26.98 36.83
N LEU A 228 -1.63 -25.91 36.91
CA LEU A 228 -0.17 -25.97 36.75
C LEU A 228 0.58 -26.29 38.06
N VAL A 229 -0.07 -26.14 39.22
CA VAL A 229 0.55 -26.37 40.53
C VAL A 229 1.15 -27.77 40.68
N PRO A 230 0.54 -28.87 40.20
CA PRO A 230 1.16 -30.20 40.27
C PRO A 230 2.46 -30.35 39.47
N TYR A 231 2.73 -29.43 38.53
CA TYR A 231 3.87 -29.44 37.62
C TYR A 231 4.94 -28.41 38.01
N SER A 232 4.78 -27.72 39.15
CA SER A 232 5.75 -26.74 39.64
C SER A 232 7.00 -27.36 40.28
N ASP A 233 6.98 -28.66 40.57
CA ASP A 233 8.15 -29.37 41.09
C ASP A 233 9.18 -29.62 39.98
N THR A 234 10.19 -28.76 39.93
CA THR A 234 11.26 -28.77 38.91
C THR A 234 12.21 -29.97 39.04
N LEU A 235 12.14 -30.74 40.14
CA LEU A 235 12.89 -31.99 40.28
C LEU A 235 12.24 -33.13 39.50
N VAL A 236 10.91 -33.10 39.32
CA VAL A 236 10.13 -34.15 38.64
C VAL A 236 9.77 -33.75 37.21
N TRP A 237 9.41 -32.48 36.99
CA TRP A 237 8.87 -32.00 35.73
C TRP A 237 9.79 -30.97 35.05
N GLN A 238 9.84 -31.03 33.72
CA GLN A 238 10.52 -30.07 32.88
C GLN A 238 9.52 -29.44 31.91
N PHE A 239 9.41 -28.12 31.90
CA PHE A 239 8.64 -27.42 30.89
C PHE A 239 9.31 -27.57 29.52
N LYS A 240 8.54 -27.99 28.52
CA LYS A 240 9.03 -28.19 27.14
C LYS A 240 8.66 -27.01 26.27
N GLU A 241 7.36 -26.76 26.13
CA GLU A 241 6.82 -25.71 25.28
C GLU A 241 5.39 -25.35 25.69
N ARG A 242 4.96 -24.16 25.26
CA ARG A 242 3.56 -23.72 25.34
C ARG A 242 3.02 -23.56 23.93
N LYS A 243 1.85 -24.15 23.68
CA LYS A 243 1.10 -23.97 22.43
C LYS A 243 -0.22 -23.29 22.72
N ASP A 244 -0.50 -22.21 22.03
CA ASP A 244 -1.74 -21.48 22.19
C ASP A 244 -2.70 -21.86 21.08
N LYS A 245 -3.94 -22.20 21.46
CA LYS A 245 -5.03 -22.50 20.54
C LYS A 245 -6.12 -21.46 20.74
N LEU A 246 -6.33 -20.59 19.75
CA LEU A 246 -7.47 -19.67 19.75
C LEU A 246 -8.77 -20.49 19.70
N ILE A 247 -9.62 -20.33 20.71
CA ILE A 247 -10.93 -21.01 20.79
C ILE A 247 -12.02 -20.07 20.29
N ASP A 248 -11.96 -18.81 20.73
CA ASP A 248 -12.87 -17.76 20.33
C ASP A 248 -12.05 -16.49 20.04
N PRO A 249 -12.13 -15.91 18.84
CA PRO A 249 -11.47 -14.64 18.55
C PRO A 249 -12.04 -13.46 19.36
N GLY A 250 -13.20 -13.61 20.01
CA GLY A 250 -13.88 -12.51 20.69
C GLY A 250 -14.42 -11.49 19.69
N PHE A 251 -14.49 -10.22 20.10
CA PHE A 251 -14.83 -9.14 19.19
C PHE A 251 -13.65 -8.83 18.25
N VAL A 252 -13.89 -8.99 16.96
CA VAL A 252 -12.92 -8.60 15.91
C VAL A 252 -13.47 -7.34 15.22
N PRO A 253 -12.69 -6.24 15.19
CA PRO A 253 -13.11 -5.03 14.47
C PRO A 253 -13.27 -5.35 12.98
N LYS A 254 -14.16 -4.63 12.29
CA LYS A 254 -14.38 -4.87 10.85
C LYS A 254 -13.15 -4.50 10.01
N ILE A 255 -12.31 -3.61 10.54
CA ILE A 255 -11.03 -3.23 9.97
C ILE A 255 -9.99 -3.46 11.08
N SER A 256 -9.08 -4.40 10.90
CA SER A 256 -7.99 -4.65 11.86
C SER A 256 -6.61 -4.24 11.33
N ASP A 257 -6.44 -4.25 10.00
CA ASP A 257 -5.11 -4.26 9.37
C ASP A 257 -4.79 -2.96 8.62
N PHE A 258 -5.64 -1.92 8.76
CA PHE A 258 -5.39 -0.64 8.10
C PHE A 258 -4.24 0.09 8.81
N ALA A 259 -3.10 0.14 8.14
CA ALA A 259 -1.93 0.89 8.55
C ALA A 259 -1.39 1.66 7.35
N VAL A 260 -0.99 2.92 7.58
CA VAL A 260 -0.38 3.81 6.59
C VAL A 260 1.04 4.11 7.05
N ILE A 261 2.00 3.59 6.31
CA ILE A 261 3.43 3.69 6.61
C ILE A 261 4.08 4.69 5.66
N ASP A 262 4.80 5.67 6.19
CA ASP A 262 5.51 6.66 5.38
C ASP A 262 6.83 6.12 4.81
N GLU A 263 7.55 6.96 4.05
CA GLU A 263 8.83 6.61 3.45
C GLU A 263 9.99 6.43 4.45
N TYR A 264 9.75 6.68 5.74
CA TYR A 264 10.71 6.50 6.83
C TYR A 264 10.31 5.36 7.78
N ASP A 265 9.35 4.51 7.39
CA ASP A 265 8.75 3.43 8.19
C ASP A 265 7.97 3.91 9.43
N ASN A 266 7.55 5.18 9.49
CA ASN A 266 6.67 5.63 10.56
C ASN A 266 5.21 5.30 10.25
N ASP A 267 4.49 4.84 11.28
CA ASP A 267 3.04 4.71 11.23
C ASP A 267 2.38 6.09 11.38
N ILE A 268 1.78 6.57 10.29
CA ILE A 268 1.06 7.85 10.21
C ILE A 268 -0.46 7.66 10.13
N THR A 269 -0.97 6.47 10.46
CA THR A 269 -2.37 6.10 10.32
C THR A 269 -3.30 7.08 11.05
N GLU A 270 -3.00 7.39 12.31
CA GLU A 270 -3.81 8.30 13.11
C GLU A 270 -3.83 9.71 12.50
N LYS A 271 -2.70 10.19 11.97
CA LYS A 271 -2.60 11.50 11.30
C LYS A 271 -3.48 11.58 10.07
N ILE A 272 -3.49 10.52 9.25
CA ILE A 272 -4.35 10.44 8.05
C ILE A 272 -5.83 10.35 8.44
N LEU A 273 -6.15 9.53 9.43
CA LEU A 273 -7.54 9.31 9.82
C LEU A 273 -8.15 10.45 10.64
N SER A 274 -7.35 11.25 11.33
CA SER A 274 -7.81 12.41 12.12
C SER A 274 -7.80 13.73 11.36
N TYR A 275 -7.30 13.77 10.13
CA TYR A 275 -7.23 14.99 9.34
C TYR A 275 -8.63 15.57 9.06
N ASP A 276 -8.82 16.83 9.47
CA ASP A 276 -10.13 17.47 9.55
C ASP A 276 -10.71 17.94 8.19
N ASP A 277 -9.89 17.96 7.13
CA ASP A 277 -10.31 18.37 5.78
C ASP A 277 -10.40 17.19 4.81
N TYR A 278 -10.87 17.45 3.59
CA TYR A 278 -10.94 16.45 2.52
C TYR A 278 -9.53 16.07 2.05
N MET A 279 -9.34 14.80 1.74
CA MET A 279 -8.14 14.26 1.11
C MET A 279 -8.49 13.23 0.04
N ILE A 280 -7.61 13.07 -0.93
CA ILE A 280 -7.71 12.08 -1.99
C ILE A 280 -6.64 11.01 -1.76
N MET A 281 -7.09 9.77 -1.61
CA MET A 281 -6.24 8.59 -1.52
C MET A 281 -6.29 7.84 -2.85
N VAL A 282 -5.14 7.68 -3.50
CA VAL A 282 -4.96 6.91 -4.73
C VAL A 282 -4.47 5.51 -4.37
N VAL A 283 -5.34 4.52 -4.42
CA VAL A 283 -5.06 3.16 -3.96
C VAL A 283 -4.50 2.31 -5.10
N SER A 284 -3.39 1.60 -4.86
CA SER A 284 -2.84 0.61 -5.77
C SER A 284 -2.31 -0.63 -5.04
N PRO A 285 -2.90 -1.82 -5.21
CA PRO A 285 -2.38 -3.06 -4.62
C PRO A 285 -1.06 -3.56 -5.24
N GLY A 286 -0.52 -2.84 -6.23
CA GLY A 286 0.74 -3.13 -6.91
C GLY A 286 0.92 -2.22 -8.13
N LEU A 287 2.01 -1.45 -8.14
CA LEU A 287 2.32 -0.48 -9.20
C LEU A 287 2.73 -1.18 -10.51
N ASP A 288 3.31 -2.37 -10.44
CA ASP A 288 3.62 -3.24 -11.58
C ASP A 288 2.37 -3.65 -12.39
N LYS A 289 1.26 -3.91 -11.71
CA LYS A 289 -0.02 -4.38 -12.29
C LYS A 289 -1.03 -3.27 -12.54
N THR A 290 -0.64 -2.01 -12.30
CA THR A 290 -1.54 -0.85 -12.43
C THR A 290 -1.82 -0.49 -13.89
N HIS A 291 -2.99 0.10 -14.17
CA HIS A 291 -3.27 0.62 -15.51
C HIS A 291 -2.50 1.93 -15.75
N LYS A 292 -1.28 1.82 -16.27
CA LYS A 292 -0.33 2.94 -16.45
C LYS A 292 -0.93 4.21 -17.09
N PRO A 293 -1.70 4.14 -18.19
CA PRO A 293 -2.29 5.35 -18.79
C PRO A 293 -3.29 6.08 -17.89
N ALA A 294 -3.86 5.42 -16.88
CA ALA A 294 -4.81 6.07 -15.98
C ALA A 294 -4.12 7.12 -15.07
N TRP A 295 -2.81 7.00 -14.85
CA TRP A 295 -2.07 7.88 -13.96
C TRP A 295 -1.92 9.30 -14.52
N GLU A 296 -2.04 9.50 -15.84
CA GLU A 296 -2.15 10.84 -16.43
C GLU A 296 -3.42 11.58 -15.97
N ALA A 297 -4.54 10.86 -15.88
CA ALA A 297 -5.79 11.39 -15.34
C ALA A 297 -5.70 11.61 -13.83
N VAL A 298 -5.02 10.71 -13.10
CA VAL A 298 -4.73 10.91 -11.66
C VAL A 298 -3.90 12.18 -11.43
N ASN A 299 -2.84 12.41 -12.18
CA ASN A 299 -2.02 13.63 -12.08
C ASN A 299 -2.82 14.89 -12.43
N THR A 300 -3.80 14.79 -13.31
CA THR A 300 -4.68 15.92 -13.65
C THR A 300 -5.64 16.22 -12.50
N LEU A 301 -6.26 15.19 -11.92
CA LEU A 301 -7.09 15.31 -10.72
C LEU A 301 -6.29 15.87 -9.54
N GLN A 302 -5.09 15.35 -9.30
CA GLN A 302 -4.21 15.75 -8.20
C GLN A 302 -3.80 17.22 -8.30
N ARG A 303 -3.34 17.70 -9.47
CA ARG A 303 -2.98 19.12 -9.64
C ARG A 303 -4.15 20.05 -9.33
N ALA A 304 -5.34 19.73 -9.85
CA ALA A 304 -6.54 20.53 -9.58
C ALA A 304 -6.97 20.47 -8.10
N ALA A 305 -6.80 19.32 -7.45
CA ALA A 305 -7.07 19.15 -6.03
C ALA A 305 -6.12 19.99 -5.17
N GLU A 306 -4.82 19.99 -5.48
CA GLU A 306 -3.80 20.75 -4.77
C GLU A 306 -3.96 22.26 -4.95
N GLU A 307 -4.31 22.73 -6.16
CA GLU A 307 -4.66 24.14 -6.40
C GLU A 307 -5.85 24.61 -5.54
N ALA A 308 -6.76 23.69 -5.20
CA ALA A 308 -7.86 23.94 -4.28
C ALA A 308 -7.51 23.66 -2.81
N GLY A 309 -6.28 23.22 -2.53
CA GLY A 309 -5.77 22.92 -1.20
C GLY A 309 -6.24 21.60 -0.61
N ILE A 310 -6.51 20.60 -1.44
CA ILE A 310 -6.88 19.24 -1.04
C ILE A 310 -5.66 18.34 -1.16
N PHE A 311 -5.29 17.71 -0.05
CA PHE A 311 -4.14 16.82 0.01
C PHE A 311 -4.41 15.52 -0.78
N THR A 312 -3.46 15.12 -1.61
CA THR A 312 -3.51 13.86 -2.36
C THR A 312 -2.32 12.99 -1.99
N PHE A 313 -2.53 11.68 -1.81
CA PHE A 313 -1.44 10.73 -1.57
C PHE A 313 -1.73 9.37 -2.21
N GLY A 314 -0.68 8.63 -2.54
CA GLY A 314 -0.76 7.24 -2.98
C GLY A 314 -0.78 6.30 -1.78
N PHE A 315 -1.67 5.32 -1.76
CA PHE A 315 -1.68 4.22 -0.79
C PHE A 315 -1.42 2.91 -1.52
N VAL A 316 -0.22 2.35 -1.35
CA VAL A 316 0.29 1.29 -2.21
C VAL A 316 0.89 0.13 -1.44
N ALA A 317 0.82 -1.07 -2.01
CA ALA A 317 1.48 -2.26 -1.45
C ALA A 317 2.88 -2.54 -2.06
N SER A 318 3.35 -1.64 -2.91
CA SER A 318 4.65 -1.72 -3.59
C SER A 318 5.79 -1.22 -2.70
N GLY A 319 6.97 -1.82 -2.87
CA GLY A 319 8.19 -1.43 -2.14
C GLY A 319 8.76 -0.09 -2.63
N ARG A 320 9.63 0.53 -1.83
CA ARG A 320 10.19 1.87 -2.09
C ARG A 320 10.85 2.02 -3.45
N THR A 321 11.74 1.08 -3.80
CA THR A 321 12.42 1.08 -5.10
C THR A 321 11.45 1.05 -6.29
N GLU A 322 10.28 0.43 -6.14
CA GLU A 322 9.26 0.41 -7.17
C GLU A 322 8.50 1.74 -7.23
N ILE A 323 8.19 2.32 -6.07
CA ILE A 323 7.58 3.65 -5.93
C ILE A 323 8.46 4.71 -6.60
N ASP A 324 9.76 4.76 -6.31
CA ASP A 324 10.65 5.80 -6.85
C ASP A 324 10.74 5.73 -8.38
N LYS A 325 10.92 4.50 -8.90
CA LYS A 325 10.88 4.26 -10.35
C LYS A 325 9.55 4.66 -10.96
N PHE A 326 8.45 4.39 -10.28
CA PHE A 326 7.12 4.74 -10.75
C PHE A 326 6.94 6.27 -10.79
N ARG A 327 7.36 6.98 -9.74
CA ARG A 327 7.32 8.44 -9.65
C ARG A 327 8.08 9.10 -10.80
N HIS A 328 9.31 8.66 -11.06
CA HIS A 328 10.11 9.21 -12.16
C HIS A 328 9.48 8.95 -13.54
N ASN A 329 8.91 7.76 -13.76
CA ASN A 329 8.35 7.39 -15.06
C ASN A 329 6.99 8.04 -15.34
N HIS A 330 6.20 8.31 -14.30
CA HIS A 330 4.82 8.79 -14.43
C HIS A 330 4.61 10.23 -13.92
N GLN A 331 5.68 10.90 -13.46
CA GLN A 331 5.67 12.29 -13.01
C GLN A 331 4.58 12.58 -11.95
N THR A 332 4.38 11.65 -11.03
CA THR A 332 3.40 11.77 -9.94
C THR A 332 4.00 12.62 -8.82
N ALA A 333 3.55 13.86 -8.69
CA ALA A 333 4.10 14.86 -7.76
C ALA A 333 3.47 14.85 -6.36
N PHE A 334 2.97 13.70 -5.90
CA PHE A 334 2.35 13.53 -4.58
C PHE A 334 3.02 12.38 -3.80
N PRO A 335 2.97 12.40 -2.46
CA PRO A 335 3.62 11.38 -1.63
C PRO A 335 2.96 10.01 -1.77
N PHE A 336 3.75 8.94 -1.62
CA PHE A 336 3.27 7.56 -1.57
C PHE A 336 3.51 6.98 -0.19
N TYR A 337 2.49 6.37 0.37
CA TYR A 337 2.52 5.65 1.63
C TYR A 337 2.27 4.16 1.39
N GLN A 338 2.96 3.34 2.16
CA GLN A 338 2.85 1.91 2.10
C GLN A 338 1.72 1.38 2.96
N GLY A 339 1.07 0.33 2.48
CA GLY A 339 0.07 -0.43 3.20
C GLY A 339 0.02 -1.88 2.72
N ASP A 340 -0.82 -2.68 3.38
CA ASP A 340 -0.96 -4.09 3.02
C ASP A 340 -1.73 -4.28 1.69
N GLN A 341 -1.34 -5.31 0.93
CA GLN A 341 -1.96 -5.63 -0.37
C GLN A 341 -3.43 -6.06 -0.22
N LYS A 342 -3.74 -6.86 0.80
CA LYS A 342 -5.13 -7.29 1.05
C LYS A 342 -5.97 -6.11 1.48
N VAL A 343 -5.40 -5.16 2.24
CA VAL A 343 -6.06 -3.89 2.57
C VAL A 343 -6.35 -3.07 1.32
N CYS A 344 -5.38 -2.88 0.42
CA CYS A 344 -5.61 -2.19 -0.86
C CYS A 344 -6.76 -2.84 -1.65
N LEU A 345 -6.77 -4.18 -1.74
CA LEU A 345 -7.82 -4.93 -2.41
C LEU A 345 -9.17 -4.87 -1.69
N ALA A 346 -9.18 -4.74 -0.35
CA ALA A 346 -10.38 -4.55 0.45
C ALA A 346 -10.95 -3.13 0.31
N ILE A 347 -10.10 -2.14 0.02
CA ILE A 347 -10.54 -0.79 -0.31
C ILE A 347 -11.17 -0.79 -1.70
N ALA A 348 -10.50 -1.29 -2.74
CA ALA A 348 -11.04 -1.29 -4.11
C ALA A 348 -10.48 -2.45 -4.94
N ARG A 349 -11.26 -2.98 -5.91
CA ARG A 349 -10.79 -4.05 -6.81
C ARG A 349 -10.06 -3.53 -8.05
N THR A 350 -10.20 -2.25 -8.37
CA THR A 350 -9.58 -1.63 -9.55
C THR A 350 -8.23 -1.02 -9.22
N ASN A 351 -7.31 -1.01 -10.20
CA ASN A 351 -5.95 -0.51 -10.01
C ASN A 351 -5.54 0.49 -11.12
N PRO A 352 -5.34 1.79 -10.81
CA PRO A 352 -5.56 2.40 -9.49
C PRO A 352 -7.06 2.56 -9.16
N ALA A 353 -7.35 2.94 -7.93
CA ALA A 353 -8.66 3.41 -7.50
C ALA A 353 -8.52 4.73 -6.75
N ILE A 354 -9.51 5.61 -6.89
CA ILE A 354 -9.51 6.92 -6.24
C ILE A 354 -10.51 6.89 -5.10
N VAL A 355 -10.11 7.37 -3.93
CA VAL A 355 -10.96 7.43 -2.74
C VAL A 355 -10.93 8.85 -2.20
N LEU A 356 -12.08 9.49 -2.13
CA LEU A 356 -12.26 10.74 -1.40
C LEU A 356 -12.61 10.41 0.04
N MET A 357 -11.88 10.98 0.99
CA MET A 357 -12.14 10.77 2.42
C MET A 357 -11.95 12.05 3.22
N LYS A 358 -12.55 12.09 4.41
CA LYS A 358 -12.46 13.20 5.37
C LYS A 358 -12.57 12.65 6.78
N GLN A 359 -11.62 12.98 7.64
CA GLN A 359 -11.59 12.54 9.05
C GLN A 359 -11.86 11.02 9.18
N GLY A 360 -11.16 10.23 8.36
CA GLY A 360 -11.28 8.77 8.30
C GLY A 360 -12.58 8.24 7.66
N THR A 361 -13.52 9.11 7.26
CA THR A 361 -14.76 8.72 6.59
C THR A 361 -14.56 8.63 5.09
N VAL A 362 -14.90 7.50 4.49
CA VAL A 362 -14.93 7.33 3.03
C VAL A 362 -16.16 8.04 2.48
N ILE A 363 -15.95 9.07 1.66
CA ILE A 363 -17.04 9.86 1.07
C ILE A 363 -17.48 9.28 -0.26
N ALA A 364 -16.51 8.99 -1.13
CA ALA A 364 -16.76 8.50 -2.48
C ALA A 364 -15.55 7.74 -3.02
N LYS A 365 -15.79 6.91 -4.03
CA LYS A 365 -14.80 6.04 -4.64
C LYS A 365 -15.02 5.97 -6.15
N TRP A 366 -13.94 5.97 -6.90
CA TRP A 366 -13.99 5.85 -8.35
C TRP A 366 -12.95 4.85 -8.86
N PRO A 367 -13.34 3.96 -9.78
CA PRO A 367 -12.38 3.14 -10.50
C PRO A 367 -11.56 4.00 -11.46
N TRP A 368 -10.39 3.54 -11.87
CA TRP A 368 -9.54 4.26 -12.83
C TRP A 368 -10.23 4.60 -14.17
N ARG A 369 -11.29 3.87 -14.55
CA ARG A 369 -12.06 4.14 -15.78
C ARG A 369 -13.02 5.32 -15.65
N GLU A 370 -13.32 5.75 -14.44
CA GLU A 370 -14.30 6.78 -14.12
C GLU A 370 -13.67 7.81 -13.17
N ILE A 371 -12.37 8.09 -13.35
CA ILE A 371 -11.70 9.17 -12.62
C ILE A 371 -12.44 10.46 -12.93
N PRO A 372 -13.04 11.12 -11.92
CA PRO A 372 -13.85 12.30 -12.13
C PRO A 372 -12.98 13.53 -12.38
N ASP A 373 -13.57 14.57 -12.96
CA ASP A 373 -12.97 15.90 -12.94
C ASP A 373 -13.07 16.48 -11.52
N PHE A 374 -12.02 17.17 -11.06
CA PHE A 374 -12.01 17.76 -9.73
C PHE A 374 -13.15 18.77 -9.52
N ALA A 375 -13.54 19.52 -10.54
CA ALA A 375 -14.62 20.49 -10.47
C ALA A 375 -15.96 19.81 -10.15
N ASP A 376 -16.21 18.64 -10.73
CA ASP A 376 -17.41 17.85 -10.48
C ASP A 376 -17.40 17.27 -9.06
N VAL A 377 -16.25 16.72 -8.62
CA VAL A 377 -16.06 16.23 -7.24
C VAL A 377 -16.36 17.32 -6.23
N LYS A 378 -15.82 18.52 -6.46
CA LYS A 378 -16.06 19.68 -5.59
C LYS A 378 -17.54 20.07 -5.58
N ALA A 379 -18.17 20.19 -6.75
CA ALA A 379 -19.57 20.58 -6.85
C ALA A 379 -20.51 19.59 -6.16
N GLU A 380 -20.21 18.29 -6.24
CA GLU A 380 -21.04 17.24 -5.68
C GLU A 380 -20.85 17.07 -4.16
N HIS A 381 -19.60 17.08 -3.67
CA HIS A 381 -19.31 16.66 -2.30
C HIS A 381 -18.98 17.79 -1.33
N PHE A 382 -18.49 18.93 -1.81
CA PHE A 382 -18.09 20.06 -0.98
C PHE A 382 -18.16 21.42 -1.71
N PRO A 383 -19.34 21.81 -2.23
CA PRO A 383 -19.50 23.01 -3.06
C PRO A 383 -19.18 24.31 -2.31
N GLU A 384 -19.42 24.32 -1.00
CA GLU A 384 -19.21 25.49 -0.13
C GLU A 384 -17.75 25.64 0.35
N ARG A 385 -16.88 24.67 0.06
CA ARG A 385 -15.47 24.74 0.45
C ARG A 385 -14.77 25.80 -0.40
N ALA A 386 -14.33 26.88 0.26
CA ALA A 386 -13.44 27.85 -0.37
C ALA A 386 -12.17 27.14 -0.83
N ASN A 387 -11.60 27.57 -1.95
CA ASN A 387 -10.23 27.16 -2.27
C ASN A 387 -9.35 27.74 -1.16
N THR A 388 -8.86 26.88 -0.29
CA THR A 388 -7.72 27.21 0.54
C THR A 388 -6.55 27.18 -0.41
N SER A 389 -5.82 28.29 -0.49
CA SER A 389 -4.46 28.22 -0.96
C SER A 389 -3.74 27.27 0.00
N VAL A 390 -3.51 26.04 -0.42
CA VAL A 390 -2.19 25.49 -0.15
C VAL A 390 -1.26 26.37 -0.96
N LEU A 391 -0.93 27.54 -0.39
CA LEU A 391 0.44 27.95 -0.47
C LEU A 391 1.19 26.69 -0.04
N PHE A 392 2.11 26.20 -0.86
CA PHE A 392 3.35 25.74 -0.27
C PHE A 392 3.88 26.92 0.56
N ASN A 393 3.31 27.12 1.76
CA ASN A 393 4.16 27.26 2.90
C ASN A 393 4.68 25.84 3.06
N PRO A 394 5.90 25.53 2.59
CA PRO A 394 6.65 24.50 3.27
C PRO A 394 6.50 24.79 4.77
N PRO A 395 6.29 23.76 5.60
CA PRO A 395 6.13 23.95 7.04
C PRO A 395 7.15 24.97 7.53
N ALA A 396 6.68 25.98 8.25
CA ALA A 396 7.46 27.13 8.70
C ALA A 396 8.90 26.74 9.04
N GLU A 397 9.89 27.17 8.23
CA GLU A 397 11.34 27.00 8.45
C GLU A 397 11.79 25.69 9.13
N GLU A 398 11.13 24.56 8.81
CA GLU A 398 11.58 23.22 9.16
C GLU A 398 11.73 22.45 7.84
N GLY A 399 12.90 22.58 7.20
CA GLY A 399 13.20 21.92 5.92
C GLY A 399 14.22 22.62 5.02
N ALA A 400 14.67 23.84 5.35
CA ALA A 400 15.81 24.45 4.67
C ALA A 400 17.12 23.81 5.18
N LEU A 401 18.00 23.42 4.26
CA LEU A 401 19.35 22.96 4.58
C LEU A 401 20.24 24.16 4.92
N PHE A 402 21.07 24.02 5.95
CA PHE A 402 22.02 25.04 6.41
C PHE A 402 21.36 26.37 6.85
N ASN A 403 20.52 26.32 7.89
CA ASN A 403 19.95 27.53 8.49
C ASN A 403 21.00 28.32 9.29
N LEU A 404 20.88 29.65 9.33
CA LEU A 404 21.79 30.52 10.08
C LEU A 404 21.90 30.10 11.56
N GLY A 405 23.12 29.93 12.06
CA GLY A 405 23.43 29.51 13.44
C GLY A 405 23.33 28.00 13.70
N GLU A 406 22.87 27.21 12.73
CA GLU A 406 22.70 25.76 12.87
C GLU A 406 24.03 24.99 12.78
N ASP A 407 24.14 23.88 13.50
CA ASP A 407 25.29 22.97 13.48
C ASP A 407 25.17 21.96 12.34
N ALA A 408 25.61 22.37 11.16
CA ALA A 408 25.45 21.60 9.95
C ALA A 408 26.25 20.29 9.97
N LEU A 409 27.44 20.28 10.57
CA LEU A 409 28.24 19.06 10.70
C LEU A 409 27.56 18.02 11.59
N TYR A 410 26.99 18.45 12.72
CA TYR A 410 26.20 17.57 13.59
C TYR A 410 24.96 17.02 12.87
N ARG A 411 24.28 17.86 12.07
CA ARG A 411 23.10 17.46 11.31
C ARG A 411 23.42 16.47 10.20
N LEU A 412 24.45 16.71 9.39
CA LEU A 412 24.92 15.81 8.34
C LEU A 412 25.36 14.44 8.87
N THR A 413 25.82 14.38 10.13
CA THR A 413 26.29 13.13 10.75
C THR A 413 25.21 12.38 11.54
N ASN A 414 24.15 13.05 11.99
CA ASN A 414 23.19 12.47 12.95
C ASN A 414 21.69 12.69 12.62
N SER A 415 21.33 13.42 11.56
CA SER A 415 19.93 13.77 11.26
C SER A 415 19.30 12.88 10.19
N MET A 416 17.96 12.90 10.12
CA MET A 416 17.21 12.45 8.95
C MET A 416 16.96 13.66 8.02
N GLU A 417 16.32 13.44 6.87
CA GLU A 417 16.14 14.45 5.81
C GLU A 417 15.79 15.85 6.34
N PRO A 418 16.32 16.92 5.70
CA PRO A 418 17.00 16.94 4.40
C PRO A 418 18.53 16.69 4.44
N TYR A 419 19.15 16.58 5.63
CA TYR A 419 20.62 16.53 5.76
C TYR A 419 21.27 15.25 5.22
N ASN A 420 20.56 14.12 5.22
CA ASN A 420 21.05 12.89 4.59
C ASN A 420 20.98 12.92 3.06
N GLU A 421 20.31 13.90 2.43
CA GLU A 421 20.27 14.02 0.98
C GLU A 421 21.47 14.83 0.44
N PHE A 422 22.16 15.56 1.31
CA PHE A 422 23.31 16.38 0.92
C PHE A 422 24.59 15.55 0.86
N PHE A 423 24.97 15.19 -0.36
CA PHE A 423 26.22 14.51 -0.66
C PHE A 423 27.17 15.43 -1.41
N LEU A 424 28.47 15.33 -1.11
CA LEU A 424 29.53 15.98 -1.89
C LEU A 424 30.34 14.89 -2.58
N MET A 425 29.97 14.55 -3.81
CA MET A 425 30.64 13.48 -4.54
C MET A 425 31.93 13.99 -5.19
N ASP A 426 33.05 13.32 -4.91
CA ASP A 426 34.29 13.56 -5.64
C ASP A 426 34.27 12.91 -7.05
N ASP A 427 35.33 13.12 -7.84
CA ASP A 427 35.45 12.57 -9.20
C ASP A 427 35.38 11.02 -9.26
N SER A 428 35.49 10.34 -8.12
CA SER A 428 35.37 8.88 -7.99
C SER A 428 33.98 8.43 -7.52
N GLY A 429 33.06 9.37 -7.22
CA GLY A 429 31.71 9.12 -6.74
C GLY A 429 31.62 8.82 -5.23
N GLU A 430 32.67 9.10 -4.47
CA GLU A 430 32.67 8.93 -3.01
C GLU A 430 32.12 10.18 -2.33
N ASP A 431 31.23 10.01 -1.34
CA ASP A 431 30.71 11.13 -0.55
C ASP A 431 31.77 11.66 0.42
N LYS A 432 32.05 12.96 0.32
CA LYS A 432 32.98 13.70 1.16
C LYS A 432 32.30 14.77 2.01
N ALA A 433 30.97 14.84 2.08
CA ALA A 433 30.24 15.93 2.73
C ALA A 433 30.67 16.17 4.19
N SER A 434 30.64 15.12 5.00
CA SER A 434 31.00 15.18 6.43
C SER A 434 32.50 15.40 6.65
N ALA A 435 33.34 14.78 5.83
CA ALA A 435 34.80 14.93 5.91
C ALA A 435 35.23 16.36 5.54
N PHE A 436 34.71 16.89 4.44
CA PHE A 436 35.07 18.22 3.94
C PHE A 436 34.70 19.34 4.93
N ILE A 437 33.54 19.23 5.58
CA ILE A 437 33.07 20.21 6.57
C ILE A 437 33.79 20.03 7.92
N GLY A 438 34.13 18.79 8.30
CA GLY A 438 34.78 18.48 9.57
C GLY A 438 36.28 18.80 9.65
N GLU A 439 36.91 19.17 8.54
CA GLU A 439 38.38 19.28 8.45
C GLU A 439 38.99 20.61 8.95
N ARG A 440 38.22 21.71 9.08
CA ARG A 440 38.75 23.06 9.36
C ARG A 440 37.81 24.01 10.13
N ASP A 441 38.38 25.08 10.69
CA ASP A 441 37.67 26.11 11.46
C ASP A 441 36.73 26.99 10.61
N THR A 442 36.97 27.18 9.32
CA THR A 442 36.08 27.94 8.42
C THR A 442 36.06 27.32 7.03
N VAL A 443 34.86 27.07 6.51
CA VAL A 443 34.62 26.40 5.22
C VAL A 443 33.64 27.23 4.40
N PHE A 444 33.96 27.47 3.12
CA PHE A 444 33.11 28.19 2.18
C PHE A 444 32.52 27.22 1.16
N LEU A 445 31.20 27.09 1.14
CA LEU A 445 30.46 26.27 0.18
C LEU A 445 29.88 27.20 -0.88
N VAL A 446 30.50 27.23 -2.05
CA VAL A 446 30.02 27.99 -3.20
C VAL A 446 29.01 27.11 -3.94
N ILE A 447 27.76 27.55 -4.03
CA ILE A 447 26.68 26.81 -4.69
C ILE A 447 26.45 27.42 -6.07
N ILE A 448 26.54 26.57 -7.10
CA ILE A 448 26.09 26.90 -8.45
C ILE A 448 25.18 25.75 -8.88
N ASN A 449 23.86 25.90 -8.77
CA ASN A 449 22.92 24.79 -9.02
C ASN A 449 23.15 24.19 -10.42
N LYS A 450 22.99 25.00 -11.49
CA LYS A 450 23.25 24.57 -12.86
C LYS A 450 24.31 25.46 -13.52
N LEU A 451 25.45 24.88 -13.89
CA LEU A 451 26.51 25.59 -14.61
C LEU A 451 26.04 26.10 -15.97
N SER A 452 25.15 25.37 -16.65
CA SER A 452 24.55 25.81 -17.92
C SER A 452 23.62 27.03 -17.77
N GLY A 453 23.13 27.30 -16.56
CA GLY A 453 22.32 28.46 -16.22
C GLY A 453 23.12 29.67 -15.75
N LEU A 454 24.44 29.55 -15.60
CA LEU A 454 25.30 30.61 -15.11
C LEU A 454 25.50 31.70 -16.18
N THR A 455 25.04 32.92 -15.90
CA THR A 455 25.18 34.04 -16.83
C THR A 455 26.56 34.70 -16.70
N ASN A 456 27.03 35.35 -17.77
CA ASN A 456 28.28 36.12 -17.74
C ASN A 456 28.26 37.24 -16.68
N SER A 457 27.10 37.84 -16.43
CA SER A 457 26.93 38.87 -15.39
C SER A 457 27.10 38.31 -13.98
N GLU A 458 26.51 37.15 -13.69
CA GLU A 458 26.67 36.48 -12.39
C GLU A 458 28.12 36.04 -12.19
N TYR A 459 28.73 35.46 -13.23
CA TYR A 459 30.14 35.06 -13.17
C TYR A 459 31.06 36.24 -12.92
N THR A 460 30.86 37.39 -13.60
CA THR A 460 31.72 38.58 -13.42
C THR A 460 31.67 39.15 -12.00
N LEU A 461 30.53 39.01 -11.31
CA LEU A 461 30.39 39.43 -9.90
C LEU A 461 31.04 38.43 -8.94
N MET A 462 31.00 37.15 -9.27
CA MET A 462 31.52 36.04 -8.46
C MET A 462 33.05 35.86 -8.60
N ASP A 463 33.60 36.09 -9.79
CA ASP A 463 34.99 35.82 -10.17
C ASP A 463 36.05 36.45 -9.22
N PRO A 464 35.94 37.73 -8.81
CA PRO A 464 36.89 38.32 -7.86
C PRO A 464 36.92 37.60 -6.51
N MET A 465 35.77 37.11 -6.06
CA MET A 465 35.62 36.44 -4.77
C MET A 465 36.18 35.02 -4.80
N LEU A 466 35.99 34.29 -5.90
CA LEU A 466 36.62 32.99 -6.10
C LEU A 466 38.15 33.09 -6.11
N HIS A 467 38.70 34.12 -6.78
CA HIS A 467 40.12 34.40 -6.75
C HIS A 467 40.62 34.83 -5.36
N ALA A 468 39.83 35.59 -4.59
CA ALA A 468 40.16 35.94 -3.21
C ALA A 468 40.22 34.69 -2.30
N LEU A 469 39.22 33.81 -2.37
CA LEU A 469 39.19 32.54 -1.64
C LEU A 469 40.42 31.67 -1.97
N GLN A 470 40.77 31.58 -3.26
CA GLN A 470 41.92 30.82 -3.73
C GLN A 470 43.26 31.42 -3.27
N SER A 471 43.44 32.73 -3.42
CA SER A 471 44.71 33.41 -3.08
C SER A 471 44.96 33.46 -1.58
N ASN A 472 43.90 33.54 -0.77
CA ASN A 472 43.99 33.50 0.70
C ASN A 472 44.18 32.08 1.25
N GLY A 473 44.13 31.05 0.40
CA GLY A 473 44.18 29.65 0.84
C GLY A 473 42.99 29.27 1.73
N SER A 474 41.84 29.89 1.51
CA SER A 474 40.60 29.57 2.23
C SER A 474 40.18 28.14 1.89
N HIS A 475 39.56 27.44 2.85
CA HIS A 475 39.00 26.11 2.59
C HIS A 475 37.64 26.28 1.92
N TYR A 476 37.59 26.15 0.60
CA TYR A 476 36.37 26.32 -0.18
C TYR A 476 36.18 25.22 -1.22
N ALA A 477 34.94 24.98 -1.61
CA ALA A 477 34.61 24.14 -2.74
C ALA A 477 33.41 24.72 -3.51
N VAL A 478 33.40 24.44 -4.82
CA VAL A 478 32.27 24.73 -5.70
C VAL A 478 31.42 23.48 -5.80
N ILE A 479 30.13 23.61 -5.53
CA ILE A 479 29.17 22.52 -5.51
C ILE A 479 28.13 22.79 -6.58
N SER A 480 27.90 21.80 -7.46
CA SER A 480 27.03 21.96 -8.61
C SER A 480 26.30 20.65 -8.95
N SER A 481 25.14 20.75 -9.59
CA SER A 481 24.40 19.60 -10.14
C SER A 481 24.86 19.21 -11.55
N SER A 482 25.93 19.83 -12.05
CA SER A 482 26.45 19.63 -13.40
C SER A 482 27.60 18.63 -13.39
N SER A 483 27.63 17.75 -14.38
CA SER A 483 28.63 16.69 -14.48
C SER A 483 30.06 17.24 -14.58
N SER A 484 31.02 16.46 -14.08
CA SER A 484 32.46 16.77 -14.12
C SER A 484 33.01 17.19 -15.49
N SER A 485 32.41 16.73 -16.59
CA SER A 485 32.73 17.16 -17.96
C SER A 485 32.45 18.65 -18.24
N VAL A 486 31.35 19.20 -17.70
CA VAL A 486 30.96 20.60 -17.84
C VAL A 486 31.87 21.51 -17.00
N VAL A 487 32.26 21.01 -15.83
CA VAL A 487 33.20 21.67 -14.92
C VAL A 487 34.59 21.77 -15.55
N ALA A 488 35.06 20.69 -16.20
CA ALA A 488 36.35 20.69 -16.89
C ALA A 488 36.39 21.71 -18.04
N GLU A 489 35.29 21.87 -18.76
CA GLU A 489 35.16 22.90 -19.80
C GLU A 489 35.22 24.31 -19.19
N MET A 490 34.45 24.57 -18.12
CA MET A 490 34.48 25.85 -17.40
C MET A 490 35.86 26.18 -16.84
N SER A 491 36.54 25.22 -16.19
CA SER A 491 37.88 25.40 -15.63
C SER A 491 38.91 25.72 -16.74
N SER A 492 38.79 25.09 -17.91
CA SER A 492 39.67 25.37 -19.06
C SER A 492 39.48 26.78 -19.65
N VAL A 493 38.27 27.33 -19.55
CA VAL A 493 37.91 28.66 -20.09
C VAL A 493 38.21 29.78 -19.07
N THR A 494 37.98 29.52 -17.79
CA THR A 494 38.10 30.51 -16.71
C THR A 494 39.49 30.54 -16.07
N GLY A 495 40.29 29.48 -16.23
CA GLY A 495 41.61 29.36 -15.62
C GLY A 495 41.58 29.10 -14.10
N LEU A 496 40.41 28.87 -13.54
CA LEU A 496 40.21 28.57 -12.13
C LEU A 496 40.37 27.06 -11.85
N GLY A 497 41.28 26.72 -10.95
CA GLY A 497 41.44 25.37 -10.40
C GLY A 497 40.88 25.32 -8.98
N PHE A 498 39.58 25.07 -8.85
CA PHE A 498 38.91 24.91 -7.57
C PHE A 498 38.52 23.44 -7.32
N PRO A 499 38.47 23.00 -6.04
CA PRO A 499 37.83 21.75 -5.68
C PRO A 499 36.35 21.81 -6.07
N HIS A 500 35.90 20.86 -6.89
CA HIS A 500 34.50 20.72 -7.30
C HIS A 500 33.90 19.45 -6.70
N PHE A 501 32.65 19.55 -6.24
CA PHE A 501 31.86 18.40 -5.81
C PHE A 501 30.51 18.40 -6.52
N GLU A 502 30.06 17.21 -6.93
CA GLU A 502 28.74 17.03 -7.52
C GLU A 502 27.70 16.78 -6.41
N SER A 503 26.52 17.39 -6.55
CA SER A 503 25.38 17.21 -5.63
C SER A 503 24.05 17.32 -6.37
N ASP A 504 22.98 16.79 -5.79
CA ASP A 504 21.65 16.78 -6.42
C ASP A 504 21.07 18.20 -6.54
N GLY A 505 20.52 18.54 -7.71
CA GLY A 505 19.98 19.88 -7.98
C GLY A 505 18.79 20.26 -7.11
N GLU A 506 17.91 19.31 -6.78
CA GLU A 506 16.76 19.54 -5.90
C GLU A 506 17.25 19.78 -4.46
N VAL A 507 18.34 19.12 -4.05
CA VAL A 507 18.98 19.36 -2.75
C VAL A 507 19.65 20.74 -2.70
N LEU A 508 20.34 21.16 -3.78
CA LEU A 508 20.93 22.50 -3.86
C LEU A 508 19.87 23.61 -3.81
N GLU A 509 18.68 23.39 -4.38
CA GLU A 509 17.54 24.32 -4.29
C GLU A 509 16.98 24.45 -2.87
N LYS A 510 17.13 23.42 -2.02
CA LYS A 510 16.83 23.48 -0.58
C LYS A 510 17.88 24.27 0.21
N ILE A 511 19.08 24.47 -0.35
CA ILE A 511 20.18 25.26 0.25
C ILE A 511 20.11 26.71 -0.22
N VAL A 512 19.99 26.98 -1.52
CA VAL A 512 19.94 28.35 -2.06
C VAL A 512 18.82 28.42 -3.08
N SER A 513 17.91 29.38 -2.92
CA SER A 513 16.76 29.51 -3.82
C SER A 513 17.12 30.05 -5.22
N SER A 514 18.25 30.75 -5.34
CA SER A 514 18.83 31.25 -6.59
C SER A 514 19.83 30.27 -7.22
N ASN A 515 20.12 30.44 -8.52
CA ASN A 515 21.08 29.57 -9.24
C ASN A 515 22.51 29.64 -8.67
N THR A 516 22.87 30.76 -8.03
CA THR A 516 24.17 30.96 -7.38
C THR A 516 23.98 31.35 -5.92
N GLY A 517 24.93 31.02 -5.06
CA GLY A 517 24.98 31.48 -3.68
C GLY A 517 26.19 30.95 -2.93
N ILE A 518 26.32 31.33 -1.67
CA ILE A 518 27.43 30.90 -0.83
C ILE A 518 26.99 30.70 0.61
N VAL A 519 27.43 29.59 1.20
CA VAL A 519 27.22 29.25 2.61
C VAL A 519 28.58 29.22 3.30
N VAL A 520 28.71 29.97 4.40
CA VAL A 520 29.93 30.03 5.21
C VAL A 520 29.71 29.26 6.49
N LEU A 521 30.55 28.26 6.75
CA LEU A 521 30.54 27.46 7.96
C LEU A 521 31.75 27.83 8.82
N ILE A 522 31.55 28.11 10.12
CA ILE A 522 32.62 28.33 11.10
C ILE A 522 32.49 27.26 12.19
N GLY A 523 33.50 26.40 12.34
CA GLY A 523 33.49 25.28 13.29
C GLY A 523 32.31 24.32 13.07
N GLY A 524 31.92 24.10 11.80
CA GLY A 524 30.76 23.27 11.44
C GLY A 524 29.40 23.94 11.55
N ARG A 525 29.33 25.20 12.03
CA ARG A 525 28.08 25.97 12.16
C ARG A 525 27.89 26.98 11.04
N VAL A 526 26.66 27.16 10.57
CA VAL A 526 26.33 28.14 9.54
C VAL A 526 26.47 29.56 10.08
N ALA A 527 27.51 30.26 9.63
CA ALA A 527 27.81 31.63 10.04
C ALA A 527 27.17 32.67 9.11
N ALA A 528 27.12 32.39 7.81
CA ALA A 528 26.50 33.25 6.82
C ALA A 528 25.95 32.44 5.65
N LYS A 529 24.91 32.96 5.01
CA LYS A 529 24.27 32.40 3.82
C LYS A 529 23.83 33.57 2.94
N VAL A 530 24.39 33.67 1.74
CA VAL A 530 24.05 34.71 0.77
C VAL A 530 23.54 34.06 -0.51
N GLU A 531 22.40 34.54 -0.99
CA GLU A 531 21.78 34.08 -2.24
C GLU A 531 22.11 35.06 -3.37
N GLY A 532 22.36 34.52 -4.57
CA GLY A 532 22.77 35.26 -5.75
C GLY A 532 24.30 35.35 -5.91
N ALA A 533 24.74 36.16 -6.87
CA ALA A 533 26.14 36.29 -7.25
C ALA A 533 26.85 37.52 -6.64
N ASP A 534 26.14 38.36 -5.89
CA ASP A 534 26.73 39.49 -5.15
C ASP A 534 27.04 39.05 -3.73
N TRP A 535 28.34 38.84 -3.47
CA TRP A 535 28.84 38.33 -2.19
C TRP A 535 29.55 39.41 -1.38
N SER A 536 29.28 40.69 -1.65
CA SER A 536 29.88 41.80 -0.92
C SER A 536 29.67 41.72 0.59
N GLU A 537 28.54 41.16 1.04
CA GLU A 537 28.20 40.99 2.46
C GLU A 537 29.13 40.03 3.24
N ILE A 538 29.88 39.16 2.55
CA ILE A 538 30.78 38.18 3.17
C ILE A 538 32.26 38.49 2.96
N GLU A 539 32.60 39.63 2.35
CA GLU A 539 33.99 40.04 2.08
C GLU A 539 34.83 40.11 3.37
N ALA A 540 34.22 40.55 4.48
CA ALA A 540 34.84 40.60 5.80
C ALA A 540 35.18 39.21 6.38
N LEU A 541 34.44 38.17 5.99
CA LEU A 541 34.68 36.78 6.43
C LEU A 541 35.81 36.12 5.62
N ILE A 542 36.03 36.59 4.39
CA ILE A 542 37.06 36.08 3.48
C ILE A 542 38.43 36.74 3.76
N ASN A 543 38.42 37.97 4.28
CA ASN A 543 39.60 38.74 4.69
C ASN A 543 39.53 39.16 6.17
N PRO A 544 39.76 38.23 7.12
CA PRO A 544 39.66 38.52 8.56
C PRO A 544 40.75 39.50 9.09
N SER A 545 41.64 40.01 8.24
CA SER A 545 42.67 40.99 8.57
C SER A 545 42.37 42.37 7.99
N SER A 546 41.27 42.98 8.43
CA SER A 546 40.99 44.41 8.23
C SER A 546 40.43 45.09 9.48
N ASP A 547 41.01 44.76 10.64
CA ASP A 547 41.09 45.63 11.83
C ASP A 547 42.50 45.57 12.43
#